data_AF-A2E8L8-F1
#
_entry.id   AF-A2E8L8-F1
#
_cell.length_a   1.000
_cell.length_b   1.000
_cell.length_c   1.000
_cell.angle_alpha   90.00
_cell.angle_beta   90.00
_cell.angle_gamma   90.00
#
_symmetry.space_group_name_H-M   'P 1'
#
loop_
_entity.id
_entity.type
_entity.pdbx_description
1 polymer ?
#
loop_
_entity_poly.entity_id
_entity_poly.type
_entity_poly.pdbx_seq_one_letter_code
_entity_poly.pdbx_strand_id
1 'polypeptide(L)'
;MAELCTLIVGGRHFMSLTAGFPIPKHKSGALQQILGMNFYYPDSITRDDFEFSNTESNEELNLVSRSFNAKITPPHKDSHPEKASDIIIEPHNIGLLPASEWSPRQTNLEEIKASYFTRRNGTARSFDLKLYNALCITKNYESAYKFVGVMWIDSKHFKINEKIFSQFLGNKSEFLTLFDKQGLINKYGFEQVFKGANPVFSRDVSCDDVDDCTVCSFKDPLNRFSRDKPFERVDL
;
A
#
# COMPACT_ATOMS: atom_id res chain seq x y z
N MET A 1 36.43 -16.68 2.16
CA MET A 1 35.81 -17.87 1.52
C MET A 1 34.48 -18.10 2.20
N ALA A 2 33.37 -17.70 1.56
CA ALA A 2 32.03 -17.89 2.09
C ALA A 2 31.46 -19.20 1.53
N GLU A 3 31.07 -20.12 2.42
CA GLU A 3 30.37 -21.34 2.04
C GLU A 3 28.94 -20.98 1.57
N LEU A 4 28.66 -21.36 0.32
CA LEU A 4 27.35 -21.26 -0.31
C LEU A 4 26.45 -22.38 0.24
N CYS A 5 25.32 -22.02 0.85
CA CYS A 5 24.29 -22.98 1.25
C CYS A 5 23.67 -23.66 0.02
N THR A 6 24.15 -24.84 -0.33
CA THR A 6 23.46 -25.77 -1.26
C THR A 6 22.62 -26.76 -0.49
N LEU A 7 21.33 -26.86 -0.84
CA LEU A 7 20.39 -27.81 -0.26
C LEU A 7 20.39 -29.10 -1.10
N ILE A 8 20.66 -30.25 -0.48
CA ILE A 8 20.60 -31.57 -1.12
C ILE A 8 19.29 -32.25 -0.71
N VAL A 9 18.37 -32.46 -1.66
CA VAL A 9 17.18 -33.29 -1.49
C VAL A 9 17.16 -34.36 -2.58
N GLY A 10 17.24 -35.63 -2.20
CA GLY A 10 17.01 -36.77 -3.11
C GLY A 10 18.08 -37.05 -4.15
N GLY A 11 19.35 -36.65 -3.93
CA GLY A 11 20.47 -37.02 -4.79
C GLY A 11 20.48 -36.39 -6.19
N ARG A 12 19.59 -35.42 -6.45
CA ARG A 12 19.62 -34.60 -7.66
C ARG A 12 19.95 -33.17 -7.25
N HIS A 13 20.96 -32.59 -7.89
CA HIS A 13 21.30 -31.18 -7.71
C HIS A 13 20.14 -30.34 -8.28
N PHE A 14 19.28 -29.84 -7.41
CA PHE A 14 18.32 -28.81 -7.79
C PHE A 14 19.10 -27.50 -7.80
N MET A 15 19.51 -27.04 -8.99
CA MET A 15 19.94 -25.65 -9.13
C MET A 15 18.75 -24.77 -8.75
N SER A 16 18.80 -24.16 -7.58
CA SER A 16 17.81 -23.17 -7.17
C SER A 16 17.75 -22.09 -8.24
N LEU A 17 16.56 -21.73 -8.73
CA LEU A 17 16.34 -20.59 -9.63
C LEU A 17 16.80 -19.26 -9.00
N THR A 18 17.20 -19.26 -7.73
CA THR A 18 17.74 -18.13 -6.99
C THR A 18 19.25 -18.21 -6.73
N ALA A 19 19.95 -19.22 -7.26
CA ALA A 19 21.40 -19.34 -7.10
C ALA A 19 22.12 -18.20 -7.85
N GLY A 20 22.32 -17.07 -7.16
CA GLY A 20 23.08 -15.91 -7.64
C GLY A 20 22.28 -14.61 -7.81
N PHE A 21 20.95 -14.63 -7.72
CA PHE A 21 20.14 -13.40 -7.79
C PHE A 21 19.54 -13.08 -6.42
N PRO A 22 19.98 -11.98 -5.76
CA PRO A 22 19.35 -11.56 -4.52
C PRO A 22 17.87 -11.29 -4.80
N ILE A 23 16.99 -12.01 -4.08
CA ILE A 23 15.56 -11.73 -4.13
C ILE A 23 15.38 -10.28 -3.65
N PRO A 24 14.69 -9.42 -4.41
CA PRO A 24 14.42 -8.07 -3.93
C PRO A 24 13.59 -8.10 -2.64
N LYS A 25 13.94 -7.27 -1.65
CA LYS A 25 13.24 -7.21 -0.34
C LYS A 25 11.71 -7.07 -0.47
N HIS A 26 11.23 -6.36 -1.49
CA HIS A 26 9.78 -6.20 -1.72
C HIS A 26 9.09 -7.49 -2.23
N LYS A 27 9.84 -8.48 -2.73
CA LYS A 27 9.29 -9.76 -3.23
C LYS A 27 9.41 -10.91 -2.22
N SER A 28 10.25 -10.76 -1.19
CA SER A 28 10.46 -11.84 -0.23
C SER A 28 9.24 -12.17 0.60
N GLY A 29 8.41 -11.17 0.94
CA GLY A 29 7.16 -11.40 1.65
C GLY A 29 6.14 -12.17 0.80
N ALA A 30 6.03 -11.87 -0.49
CA ALA A 30 5.20 -12.63 -1.42
C ALA A 30 5.66 -14.10 -1.51
N LEU A 31 6.97 -14.33 -1.66
CA LEU A 31 7.53 -15.67 -1.70
C LEU A 31 7.33 -16.43 -0.39
N GLN A 32 7.44 -15.76 0.75
CA GLN A 32 7.16 -16.37 2.05
C GLN A 32 5.69 -16.83 2.16
N GLN A 33 4.74 -16.01 1.69
CA GLN A 33 3.32 -16.38 1.68
C GLN A 33 3.00 -17.52 0.71
N ILE A 34 3.66 -17.54 -0.46
CA ILE A 34 3.45 -18.59 -1.48
C ILE A 34 4.11 -19.91 -1.08
N LEU A 35 5.33 -19.87 -0.57
CA LEU A 35 6.17 -21.05 -0.34
C LEU A 35 6.19 -21.52 1.11
N GLY A 36 5.67 -20.73 2.05
CA GLY A 36 5.75 -21.01 3.49
C GLY A 36 7.17 -20.99 4.05
N MET A 37 8.12 -20.37 3.33
CA MET A 37 9.54 -20.34 3.69
C MET A 37 9.95 -18.97 4.23
N ASN A 38 10.64 -18.95 5.37
CA ASN A 38 11.23 -17.72 5.92
C ASN A 38 12.53 -17.38 5.17
N PHE A 39 12.55 -16.23 4.49
CA PHE A 39 13.77 -15.70 3.86
C PHE A 39 14.47 -14.74 4.83
N TYR A 40 15.65 -15.13 5.32
CA TYR A 40 16.47 -14.29 6.19
C TYR A 40 17.25 -13.27 5.37
N TYR A 41 17.10 -11.99 5.69
CA TYR A 41 17.98 -10.92 5.20
C TYR A 41 18.78 -10.40 6.39
N PRO A 42 20.12 -10.48 6.38
CA PRO A 42 20.91 -9.81 7.40
C PRO A 42 20.69 -8.28 7.31
N ASP A 43 20.43 -7.66 8.45
CA ASP A 43 20.25 -6.21 8.61
C ASP A 43 21.62 -5.50 8.54
N SER A 44 22.32 -5.63 7.41
CA SER A 44 23.40 -4.75 6.91
C SER A 44 24.21 -5.52 5.86
N ILE A 45 24.13 -5.08 4.61
CA ILE A 45 25.26 -5.24 3.70
C ILE A 45 25.99 -3.90 3.84
N THR A 46 27.04 -3.87 4.66
CA THR A 46 28.01 -2.79 4.65
C THR A 46 28.58 -2.67 3.25
N ARG A 47 28.74 -1.44 2.79
CA ARG A 47 29.03 -1.07 1.40
C ARG A 47 30.47 -1.39 0.96
N ASP A 48 31.18 -2.22 1.72
CA ASP A 48 32.63 -2.44 1.59
C ASP A 48 33.00 -3.78 0.92
N ASP A 49 32.04 -4.65 0.59
CA ASP A 49 32.33 -5.97 0.01
C ASP A 49 32.16 -6.07 -1.53
N PHE A 50 32.03 -4.93 -2.22
CA PHE A 50 31.99 -4.89 -3.69
C PHE A 50 33.02 -3.89 -4.24
N GLU A 51 34.28 -4.30 -4.29
CA GLU A 51 35.25 -3.72 -5.22
C GLU A 51 34.94 -4.22 -6.64
N PHE A 52 34.13 -3.45 -7.37
CA PHE A 52 34.13 -3.54 -8.83
C PHE A 52 35.29 -2.68 -9.34
N SER A 53 36.27 -3.33 -9.96
CA SER A 53 37.31 -2.67 -10.74
C SER A 53 36.64 -1.89 -11.89
N ASN A 54 36.64 -0.57 -11.79
CA ASN A 54 36.35 0.30 -12.93
C ASN A 54 37.45 0.13 -13.97
N THR A 55 37.08 -0.36 -15.15
CA THR A 55 37.87 -0.14 -16.36
C THR A 55 36.92 0.30 -17.45
N GLU A 56 37.28 1.44 -18.03
CA GLU A 56 36.53 2.22 -19.00
C GLU A 56 36.22 1.45 -20.29
N SER A 57 35.03 1.67 -20.84
CA SER A 57 34.87 2.20 -22.20
C SER A 57 33.41 2.54 -22.43
N ASN A 58 33.14 3.85 -22.50
CA ASN A 58 32.01 4.41 -23.21
C ASN A 58 32.29 4.26 -24.70
N GLU A 59 31.43 3.54 -25.42
CA GLU A 59 30.93 3.91 -26.76
C GLU A 59 29.96 2.81 -27.22
N GLU A 60 29.00 3.21 -28.04
CA GLU A 60 27.94 2.38 -28.64
C GLU A 60 26.78 1.99 -27.72
N LEU A 61 25.71 2.80 -27.72
CA LEU A 61 24.35 2.34 -27.97
C LEU A 61 23.48 3.58 -28.27
N ASN A 62 23.74 4.16 -29.45
CA ASN A 62 23.00 5.30 -29.98
C ASN A 62 22.46 4.92 -31.35
N LEU A 63 21.54 3.94 -31.42
CA LEU A 63 21.02 3.48 -32.72
C LEU A 63 19.71 2.69 -32.69
N VAL A 64 18.64 3.20 -32.05
CA VAL A 64 17.26 2.96 -32.56
C VAL A 64 16.34 4.14 -32.20
N SER A 65 16.43 5.21 -32.97
CA SER A 65 15.40 6.28 -32.99
C SER A 65 14.86 6.42 -34.39
N ARG A 66 13.85 5.61 -34.76
CA ARG A 66 13.03 5.85 -35.96
C ARG A 66 11.56 5.47 -35.72
N SER A 67 10.75 6.54 -35.66
CA SER A 67 9.45 6.68 -36.33
C SER A 67 8.23 5.94 -35.78
N PHE A 68 7.47 6.64 -34.94
CA PHE A 68 6.01 6.63 -34.99
C PHE A 68 5.47 8.07 -34.94
N ASN A 69 5.36 8.70 -36.11
CA ASN A 69 4.55 9.91 -36.29
C ASN A 69 3.08 9.47 -36.44
N ALA A 70 2.39 9.32 -35.31
CA ALA A 70 0.94 9.32 -35.29
C ALA A 70 0.48 10.74 -34.93
N LYS A 71 -0.34 11.33 -35.79
CA LYS A 71 -0.96 12.64 -35.60
C LYS A 71 -1.93 12.54 -34.42
N ILE A 72 -1.47 12.90 -33.22
CA ILE A 72 -2.30 12.95 -32.01
C ILE A 72 -3.17 14.20 -32.11
N THR A 73 -4.45 14.01 -32.44
CA THR A 73 -5.49 15.01 -32.26
C THR A 73 -5.57 15.35 -30.77
N PRO A 74 -5.53 16.62 -30.35
CA PRO A 74 -5.60 16.97 -28.94
C PRO A 74 -6.96 16.55 -28.37
N PRO A 75 -7.02 15.78 -27.27
CA PRO A 75 -8.28 15.51 -26.60
C PRO A 75 -8.81 16.80 -25.98
N HIS A 76 -10.09 17.08 -26.27
CA HIS A 76 -10.89 18.16 -25.73
C HIS A 76 -10.71 18.26 -24.20
N LYS A 77 -10.07 19.35 -23.73
CA LYS A 77 -9.87 19.62 -22.31
C LYS A 77 -10.98 20.53 -21.79
N ASP A 78 -12.13 19.92 -21.49
CA ASP A 78 -13.16 20.50 -20.62
C ASP A 78 -13.33 19.64 -19.35
N SER A 79 -12.23 19.14 -18.78
CA SER A 79 -12.25 18.47 -17.48
C SER A 79 -11.76 19.43 -16.41
N HIS A 80 -12.69 20.09 -15.72
CA HIS A 80 -12.36 20.70 -14.43
C HIS A 80 -11.68 19.66 -13.54
N PRO A 81 -10.55 19.96 -12.88
CA PRO A 81 -9.95 19.03 -11.94
C PRO A 81 -10.93 18.84 -10.79
N GLU A 82 -11.48 17.63 -10.66
CA GLU A 82 -12.37 17.27 -9.56
C GLU A 82 -11.66 17.50 -8.24
N LYS A 83 -12.29 18.24 -7.32
CA LYS A 83 -11.69 18.63 -6.04
C LYS A 83 -12.28 17.81 -4.91
N ALA A 84 -11.50 17.61 -3.85
CA ALA A 84 -12.01 16.97 -2.63
C ALA A 84 -13.18 17.74 -2.00
N SER A 85 -13.23 19.07 -2.21
CA SER A 85 -14.34 19.94 -1.78
C SER A 85 -15.68 19.59 -2.41
N ASP A 86 -15.68 18.93 -3.57
CA ASP A 86 -16.88 18.62 -4.35
C ASP A 86 -17.57 17.35 -3.82
N ILE A 87 -16.86 16.56 -3.01
CA ILE A 87 -17.39 15.34 -2.39
C ILE A 87 -18.12 15.71 -1.10
N ILE A 88 -19.45 15.66 -1.15
CA ILE A 88 -20.34 15.88 -0.01
C ILE A 88 -20.65 14.53 0.66
N ILE A 89 -20.39 14.47 1.96
CA ILE A 89 -20.50 13.28 2.80
C ILE A 89 -21.49 13.56 3.92
N GLU A 90 -22.25 12.53 4.31
CA GLU A 90 -23.08 12.51 5.51
C GLU A 90 -22.46 11.58 6.56
N PRO A 91 -21.56 12.08 7.43
CA PRO A 91 -20.78 11.26 8.36
C PRO A 91 -21.61 10.30 9.23
N HIS A 92 -22.78 10.76 9.67
CA HIS A 92 -23.71 9.97 10.48
C HIS A 92 -24.31 8.79 9.70
N ASN A 93 -24.66 8.99 8.44
CA ASN A 93 -25.36 7.98 7.63
C ASN A 93 -24.41 6.85 7.18
N ILE A 94 -23.12 7.14 7.05
CA ILE A 94 -22.10 6.15 6.68
C ILE A 94 -21.45 5.44 7.88
N GLY A 95 -21.90 5.76 9.11
CA GLY A 95 -21.45 5.08 10.33
C GLY A 95 -20.02 5.41 10.76
N LEU A 96 -19.58 6.67 10.59
CA LEU A 96 -18.26 7.09 11.09
C LEU A 96 -18.19 7.05 12.63
N LEU A 97 -17.01 6.70 13.15
CA LEU A 97 -16.76 6.53 14.57
C LEU A 97 -15.76 7.57 15.12
N PRO A 98 -15.85 7.93 16.41
CA PRO A 98 -17.02 7.73 17.26
C PRO A 98 -18.16 8.67 16.83
N ALA A 99 -19.41 8.23 16.98
CA ALA A 99 -20.57 9.00 16.55
C ALA A 99 -20.63 10.43 17.14
N SER A 100 -20.10 10.62 18.35
CA SER A 100 -20.05 11.91 19.05
C SER A 100 -19.19 12.98 18.37
N GLU A 101 -18.26 12.59 17.49
CA GLU A 101 -17.39 13.54 16.76
C GLU A 101 -18.06 14.11 15.51
N TRP A 102 -19.19 13.55 15.11
CA TRP A 102 -19.82 13.87 13.84
C TRP A 102 -21.12 14.62 14.07
N SER A 103 -21.40 15.64 13.28
CA SER A 103 -22.73 16.25 13.26
C SER A 103 -23.60 15.50 12.24
N PRO A 104 -24.94 15.50 12.38
CA PRO A 104 -25.86 14.91 11.40
C PRO A 104 -25.99 15.77 10.12
N ARG A 105 -25.07 16.71 9.89
CA ARG A 105 -25.06 17.61 8.75
C ARG A 105 -24.16 17.06 7.65
N GLN A 106 -24.55 17.31 6.41
CA GLN A 106 -23.67 17.18 5.25
C GLN A 106 -22.43 18.06 5.40
N THR A 107 -21.25 17.48 5.19
CA THR A 107 -19.97 18.17 5.19
C THR A 107 -19.13 17.71 4.00
N ASN A 108 -18.20 18.53 3.55
CA ASN A 108 -17.31 18.13 2.47
C ASN A 108 -16.11 17.32 3.00
N LEU A 109 -15.47 16.53 2.13
CA LEU A 109 -14.33 15.69 2.50
C LEU A 109 -13.14 16.50 3.04
N GLU A 110 -12.93 17.73 2.56
CA GLU A 110 -11.85 18.60 3.03
C GLU A 110 -12.05 19.07 4.47
N GLU A 111 -13.29 19.39 4.85
CA GLU A 111 -13.69 19.75 6.21
C GLU A 111 -13.57 18.55 7.14
N ILE A 112 -13.98 17.36 6.71
CA ILE A 112 -13.78 16.11 7.46
C ILE A 112 -12.29 15.84 7.69
N LYS A 113 -11.47 16.03 6.64
CA LYS A 113 -10.02 15.89 6.73
C LYS A 113 -9.44 16.83 7.78
N ALA A 114 -9.78 18.12 7.71
CA ALA A 114 -9.26 19.15 8.60
C ALA A 114 -9.75 19.01 10.05
N SER A 115 -10.99 18.59 10.25
CA SER A 115 -11.62 18.48 11.57
C SER A 115 -11.20 17.22 12.33
N TYR A 116 -10.99 16.09 11.63
CA TYR A 116 -10.76 14.78 12.26
C TYR A 116 -9.42 14.14 11.89
N PHE A 117 -9.12 13.97 10.59
CA PHE A 117 -7.99 13.16 10.14
C PHE A 117 -6.63 13.78 10.42
N THR A 118 -6.51 15.11 10.28
CA THR A 118 -5.27 15.85 10.56
C THR A 118 -5.06 16.16 12.04
N ARG A 119 -6.07 15.91 12.90
CA ARG A 119 -5.93 16.10 14.34
C ARG A 119 -4.97 15.07 14.93
N ARG A 120 -4.28 15.44 16.01
CA ARG A 120 -3.41 14.53 16.76
C ARG A 120 -4.19 13.29 17.22
N ASN A 121 -3.52 12.14 17.19
CA ASN A 121 -4.11 10.88 17.67
C ASN A 121 -4.46 10.97 19.16
N GLY A 122 -5.63 10.46 19.52
CA GLY A 122 -6.15 10.34 20.88
C GLY A 122 -7.19 9.23 20.94
N THR A 123 -7.87 9.03 22.08
CA THR A 123 -8.79 7.89 22.29
C THR A 123 -9.92 7.81 21.26
N ALA A 124 -10.46 8.97 20.85
CA ALA A 124 -11.53 9.12 19.87
C ALA A 124 -11.03 9.24 18.41
N ARG A 125 -9.73 9.40 18.21
CA ARG A 125 -9.09 9.67 16.89
C ARG A 125 -7.83 8.84 16.71
N SER A 126 -7.85 7.62 17.23
CA SER A 126 -6.74 6.69 17.10
C SER A 126 -6.61 6.26 15.64
N PHE A 127 -5.43 5.72 15.27
CA PHE A 127 -5.14 5.45 13.87
C PHE A 127 -6.08 4.39 13.26
N ASP A 128 -6.40 3.34 14.03
CA ASP A 128 -7.42 2.35 13.67
C ASP A 128 -8.79 2.98 13.38
N LEU A 129 -9.26 3.89 14.24
CA LEU A 129 -10.53 4.60 13.99
C LEU A 129 -10.47 5.47 12.74
N LYS A 130 -9.34 6.16 12.52
CA LYS A 130 -9.13 6.93 11.27
C LYS A 130 -9.14 6.01 10.06
N LEU A 131 -8.44 4.89 10.11
CA LEU A 131 -8.41 3.91 9.03
C LEU A 131 -9.81 3.35 8.74
N TYR A 132 -10.56 3.00 9.79
CA TYR A 132 -11.93 2.51 9.66
C TYR A 132 -12.84 3.57 9.02
N ASN A 133 -12.77 4.82 9.49
CA ASN A 133 -13.56 5.90 8.92
C ASN A 133 -13.21 6.17 7.45
N ALA A 134 -11.92 6.12 7.10
CA ALA A 134 -11.47 6.25 5.72
C ALA A 134 -12.08 5.15 4.84
N LEU A 135 -12.10 3.91 5.33
CA LEU A 135 -12.73 2.76 4.68
C LEU A 135 -14.26 2.92 4.55
N CYS A 136 -14.94 3.47 5.55
CA CYS A 136 -16.37 3.78 5.46
C CYS A 136 -16.67 4.86 4.41
N ILE A 137 -15.82 5.89 4.32
CA ILE A 137 -15.96 6.94 3.31
C ILE A 137 -15.87 6.33 1.91
N THR A 138 -14.80 5.58 1.61
CA THR A 138 -14.59 5.05 0.26
C THR A 138 -15.49 3.88 -0.10
N LYS A 139 -16.08 3.19 0.90
CA LYS A 139 -17.17 2.23 0.67
C LYS A 139 -18.42 2.88 0.09
N ASN A 140 -18.78 4.08 0.55
CA ASN A 140 -19.99 4.78 0.12
C ASN A 140 -19.72 5.77 -1.03
N TYR A 141 -18.49 6.26 -1.13
CA TYR A 141 -18.05 7.23 -2.12
C TYR A 141 -16.74 6.76 -2.76
N GLU A 142 -16.83 5.85 -3.73
CA GLU A 142 -15.66 5.26 -4.38
C GLU A 142 -14.74 6.32 -5.03
N SER A 143 -15.33 7.41 -5.56
CA SER A 143 -14.58 8.54 -6.13
C SER A 143 -13.66 9.23 -5.12
N ALA A 144 -13.91 9.07 -3.81
CA ALA A 144 -13.06 9.62 -2.75
C ALA A 144 -11.72 8.89 -2.63
N TYR A 145 -11.55 7.70 -3.21
CA TYR A 145 -10.30 6.92 -3.13
C TYR A 145 -9.07 7.72 -3.57
N LYS A 146 -9.18 8.53 -4.63
CA LYS A 146 -8.07 9.37 -5.12
C LYS A 146 -7.60 10.44 -4.13
N PHE A 147 -8.42 10.77 -3.12
CA PHE A 147 -8.10 11.76 -2.09
C PHE A 147 -7.80 11.13 -0.73
N VAL A 148 -8.46 10.01 -0.41
CA VAL A 148 -8.34 9.29 0.86
C VAL A 148 -7.20 8.28 0.82
N GLY A 149 -7.03 7.57 -0.30
CA GLY A 149 -5.97 6.59 -0.51
C GLY A 149 -6.21 5.23 0.14
N VAL A 150 -7.41 4.95 0.65
CA VAL A 150 -7.75 3.66 1.27
C VAL A 150 -9.07 3.15 0.73
N MET A 151 -9.17 1.87 0.40
CA MET A 151 -10.45 1.26 0.01
C MET A 151 -10.50 -0.24 0.29
N TRP A 152 -11.71 -0.76 0.46
CA TRP A 152 -11.95 -2.19 0.51
C TRP A 152 -11.70 -2.82 -0.87
N ILE A 153 -11.07 -3.99 -0.86
CA ILE A 153 -10.99 -4.89 -2.00
C ILE A 153 -12.16 -5.86 -1.91
N ASP A 154 -12.30 -6.51 -0.75
CA ASP A 154 -13.40 -7.43 -0.44
C ASP A 154 -13.90 -7.22 1.01
N SER A 155 -14.63 -8.19 1.56
CA SER A 155 -15.19 -8.10 2.93
C SER A 155 -14.15 -8.08 4.06
N LYS A 156 -12.89 -8.47 3.80
CA LYS A 156 -11.82 -8.64 4.79
C LYS A 156 -10.50 -7.98 4.41
N HIS A 157 -10.27 -7.73 3.13
CA HIS A 157 -9.05 -7.15 2.60
C HIS A 157 -9.29 -5.71 2.15
N PHE A 158 -8.32 -4.86 2.41
CA PHE A 158 -8.32 -3.47 1.97
C PHE A 158 -6.94 -3.11 1.42
N LYS A 159 -6.88 -2.11 0.54
CA LYS A 159 -5.62 -1.54 0.06
C LYS A 159 -5.42 -0.13 0.58
N ILE A 160 -4.15 0.23 0.75
CA ILE A 160 -3.71 1.56 1.15
C ILE A 160 -2.67 2.04 0.13
N ASN A 161 -2.93 3.19 -0.48
CA ASN A 161 -1.92 4.00 -1.14
C ASN A 161 -1.25 4.87 -0.07
N GLU A 162 0.00 4.53 0.26
CA GLU A 162 0.71 5.11 1.39
C GLU A 162 0.89 6.62 1.25
N LYS A 163 1.20 7.09 0.04
CA LYS A 163 1.44 8.51 -0.23
C LYS A 163 0.16 9.31 -0.05
N ILE A 164 -0.93 8.88 -0.67
CA ILE A 164 -2.22 9.57 -0.61
C ILE A 164 -2.74 9.55 0.84
N PHE A 165 -2.72 8.39 1.50
CA PHE A 165 -3.27 8.27 2.85
C PHE A 165 -2.43 9.02 3.89
N SER A 166 -1.09 9.01 3.77
CA SER A 166 -0.22 9.82 4.64
C SER A 166 -0.50 11.32 4.52
N GLN A 167 -0.68 11.81 3.28
CA GLN A 167 -1.08 13.19 3.03
C GLN A 167 -2.50 13.50 3.53
N PHE A 168 -3.40 12.52 3.46
CA PHE A 168 -4.76 12.62 4.00
C PHE A 168 -4.75 12.76 5.52
N LEU A 169 -3.85 12.05 6.21
CA LEU A 169 -3.61 12.16 7.66
C LEU A 169 -2.89 13.46 8.07
N GLY A 170 -2.44 14.28 7.11
CA GLY A 170 -1.75 15.55 7.37
C GLY A 170 -0.25 15.41 7.59
N ASN A 171 0.34 14.25 7.27
CA ASN A 171 1.80 14.09 7.30
C ASN A 171 2.41 14.89 6.15
N LYS A 172 3.33 15.80 6.48
CA LYS A 172 4.06 16.64 5.51
C LYS A 172 5.35 16.00 5.00
N SER A 173 5.72 14.85 5.56
CA SER A 173 6.93 14.13 5.16
C SER A 173 6.73 13.53 3.78
N GLU A 174 7.72 13.71 2.90
CA GLU A 174 7.81 13.02 1.62
C GLU A 174 8.14 11.53 1.80
N PHE A 175 8.68 11.16 2.97
CA PHE A 175 9.01 9.79 3.31
C PHE A 175 7.79 8.99 3.76
N LEU A 176 7.60 7.87 3.06
CA LEU A 176 6.66 6.80 3.33
C LEU A 176 7.06 6.08 4.62
N THR A 177 6.30 6.29 5.70
CA THR A 177 6.60 5.74 7.05
C THR A 177 5.45 4.90 7.62
N LEU A 178 4.35 4.76 6.88
CA LEU A 178 3.18 4.03 7.32
C LEU A 178 3.45 2.52 7.34
N PHE A 179 4.22 2.04 6.34
CA PHE A 179 4.54 0.62 6.12
C PHE A 179 5.87 0.16 6.73
N ASP A 180 6.66 1.08 7.28
CA ASP A 180 7.92 0.76 7.94
C ASP A 180 7.75 -0.26 9.08
N LYS A 181 8.84 -0.96 9.47
CA LYS A 181 8.83 -1.90 10.62
C LYS A 181 8.27 -1.25 11.91
N GLN A 182 8.45 0.06 12.08
CA GLN A 182 7.91 0.85 13.21
C GLN A 182 6.67 1.69 12.82
N GLY A 183 6.17 1.53 11.61
CA GLY A 183 5.03 2.24 11.06
C GLY A 183 3.71 1.89 11.73
N LEU A 184 2.69 2.72 11.46
CA LEU A 184 1.37 2.59 12.08
C LEU A 184 0.67 1.29 11.70
N ILE A 185 0.89 0.76 10.50
CA ILE A 185 0.27 -0.50 10.07
C ILE A 185 0.78 -1.67 10.92
N ASN A 186 2.10 -1.80 11.03
CA ASN A 186 2.73 -2.86 11.83
C ASN A 186 2.40 -2.73 13.31
N LYS A 187 2.40 -1.51 13.85
CA LYS A 187 2.06 -1.25 15.27
C LYS A 187 0.65 -1.71 15.63
N TYR A 188 -0.31 -1.60 14.70
CA TYR A 188 -1.69 -2.00 14.93
C TYR A 188 -1.96 -3.47 14.54
N GLY A 189 -0.94 -4.21 14.10
CA GLY A 189 -1.02 -5.65 13.84
C GLY A 189 -1.66 -6.04 12.51
N PHE A 190 -1.73 -5.13 11.54
CA PHE A 190 -2.22 -5.46 10.20
C PHE A 190 -1.17 -6.25 9.43
N GLU A 191 -1.61 -7.28 8.70
CA GLU A 191 -0.73 -8.11 7.89
C GLU A 191 -0.83 -7.74 6.42
N GLN A 192 0.30 -7.46 5.78
CA GLN A 192 0.34 -7.26 4.33
C GLN A 192 0.02 -8.58 3.61
N VAL A 193 -0.81 -8.51 2.57
CA VAL A 193 -1.14 -9.61 1.69
C VAL A 193 -0.66 -9.25 0.30
N PHE A 194 0.30 -10.02 -0.23
CA PHE A 194 0.93 -9.69 -1.51
C PHE A 194 0.02 -10.07 -2.68
N LYS A 195 -0.02 -9.22 -3.72
CA LYS A 195 -0.86 -9.45 -4.91
C LYS A 195 -0.62 -10.81 -5.54
N GLY A 196 0.64 -11.22 -5.66
CA GLY A 196 1.03 -12.50 -6.24
C GLY A 196 0.68 -13.74 -5.39
N ALA A 197 0.45 -13.56 -4.09
CA ALA A 197 0.13 -14.65 -3.17
C ALA A 197 -1.38 -14.93 -3.06
N ASN A 198 -2.23 -13.99 -3.49
CA ASN A 198 -3.67 -14.10 -3.38
C ASN A 198 -4.34 -14.13 -4.78
N PRO A 199 -4.95 -15.26 -5.19
CA PRO A 199 -5.59 -15.37 -6.50
C PRO A 199 -6.82 -14.46 -6.67
N VAL A 200 -7.43 -13.99 -5.57
CA VAL A 200 -8.53 -13.01 -5.61
C VAL A 200 -8.02 -11.69 -6.16
N PHE A 201 -6.87 -11.21 -5.69
CA PHE A 201 -6.30 -9.92 -6.10
C PHE A 201 -5.80 -9.91 -7.54
N SER A 202 -5.49 -11.09 -8.10
CA SER A 202 -5.09 -11.22 -9.51
C SER A 202 -6.27 -11.06 -10.49
N ARG A 203 -7.52 -11.20 -10.01
CA ARG A 203 -8.73 -11.13 -10.84
C ARG A 203 -9.53 -9.85 -10.63
N ASP A 204 -9.24 -9.12 -9.57
CA ASP A 204 -9.96 -7.92 -9.18
C ASP A 204 -9.32 -6.68 -9.82
N VAL A 205 -10.09 -5.97 -10.64
CA VAL A 205 -9.67 -4.73 -11.32
C VAL A 205 -9.30 -3.64 -10.32
N SER A 206 -9.91 -3.65 -9.13
CA SER A 206 -9.55 -2.72 -8.05
C SER A 206 -8.14 -2.93 -7.51
N CYS A 207 -7.49 -4.07 -7.82
CA CYS A 207 -6.11 -4.35 -7.43
C CYS A 207 -5.08 -4.04 -8.50
N ASP A 208 -5.45 -3.44 -9.65
CA ASP A 208 -4.51 -3.18 -10.75
C ASP A 208 -3.36 -2.24 -10.37
N ASP A 209 -3.62 -1.27 -9.51
CA ASP A 209 -2.67 -0.29 -8.97
C ASP A 209 -1.84 -0.81 -7.78
N VAL A 210 -2.12 -2.01 -7.26
CA VAL A 210 -1.38 -2.62 -6.15
C VAL A 210 -0.01 -3.09 -6.65
N ASP A 211 1.04 -2.45 -6.15
CA ASP A 211 2.45 -2.70 -6.49
C ASP A 211 3.25 -3.34 -5.34
N ASP A 212 2.58 -3.65 -4.22
CA ASP A 212 3.15 -4.20 -2.99
C ASP A 212 4.27 -3.34 -2.36
N CYS A 213 4.42 -2.08 -2.79
CA CYS A 213 5.41 -1.12 -2.29
C CYS A 213 4.74 0.19 -1.84
N THR A 214 4.10 0.89 -2.77
CA THR A 214 3.41 2.18 -2.56
C THR A 214 1.93 1.96 -2.27
N VAL A 215 1.33 1.00 -2.99
CA VAL A 215 -0.06 0.57 -2.84
C VAL A 215 -0.03 -0.88 -2.39
N CYS A 216 -0.30 -1.08 -1.11
CA CYS A 216 -0.21 -2.39 -0.46
C CYS A 216 -1.59 -2.85 -0.02
N SER A 217 -1.84 -4.15 -0.12
CA SER A 217 -3.05 -4.78 0.39
C SER A 217 -2.80 -5.36 1.78
N PHE A 218 -3.81 -5.29 2.63
CA PHE A 218 -3.74 -5.71 4.02
C PHE A 218 -4.98 -6.49 4.44
N LYS A 219 -4.82 -7.29 5.49
CA LYS A 219 -5.91 -7.88 6.27
C LYS A 219 -5.70 -7.60 7.76
N ASP A 220 -6.78 -7.58 8.51
CA ASP A 220 -6.72 -7.55 9.97
C ASP A 220 -6.86 -8.98 10.52
N PRO A 221 -5.79 -9.60 11.06
CA PRO A 221 -5.85 -10.95 11.60
C PRO A 221 -6.78 -11.04 12.81
N LEU A 222 -7.03 -9.92 13.51
CA LEU A 222 -7.93 -9.83 14.65
C LEU A 222 -9.40 -9.68 14.25
N ASN A 223 -9.72 -9.58 12.95
CA ASN A 223 -11.07 -9.40 12.41
C ASN A 223 -11.85 -8.21 13.01
N ARG A 224 -11.16 -7.17 13.52
CA ARG A 224 -11.77 -5.92 13.98
C ARG A 224 -12.33 -5.11 12.81
N PHE A 225 -11.70 -5.27 11.65
CA PHE A 225 -12.06 -4.63 10.39
C PHE A 225 -12.79 -5.62 9.48
N SER A 226 -14.01 -5.26 9.08
CA SER A 226 -14.72 -5.92 7.99
C SER A 226 -15.57 -4.90 7.24
N ARG A 227 -15.72 -5.10 5.93
CA ARG A 227 -16.54 -4.21 5.10
C ARG A 227 -18.00 -4.20 5.54
N ASP A 228 -18.51 -5.34 5.98
CA ASP A 228 -19.94 -5.57 6.16
C ASP A 228 -20.36 -5.69 7.63
N LYS A 229 -19.39 -5.75 8.55
CA LYS A 229 -19.62 -5.81 10.00
C LYS A 229 -19.19 -4.51 10.68
N PRO A 230 -19.82 -4.12 11.80
CA PRO A 230 -19.38 -2.97 12.57
C PRO A 230 -17.95 -3.18 13.11
N PHE A 231 -17.22 -2.08 13.30
CA PHE A 231 -15.90 -2.10 13.91
C PHE A 231 -15.96 -2.61 15.36
N GLU A 232 -15.16 -3.63 15.66
CA GLU A 232 -15.02 -4.19 17.01
C GLU A 232 -13.67 -3.77 17.60
N ARG A 233 -13.70 -2.88 18.61
CA ARG A 233 -12.47 -2.47 19.30
C ARG A 233 -12.04 -3.58 20.26
N VAL A 234 -10.86 -4.14 20.02
CA VAL A 234 -10.18 -5.06 20.93
C VAL A 234 -9.04 -4.29 21.58
N ASP A 235 -8.98 -4.30 22.91
CA ASP A 235 -7.87 -3.71 23.66
C ASP A 235 -6.61 -4.57 23.43
N LEU A 236 -5.58 -3.96 22.85
CA LEU A 236 -4.26 -4.57 22.59
C LEU A 236 -3.35 -4.46 23.79
#